data_AF-X0VWG3-F1
#
_entry.id   AF-X0VWG3-F1
#
_cell.length_a   1.000
_cell.length_b   1.000
_cell.length_c   1.000
_cell.angle_alpha   90.00
_cell.angle_beta   90.00
_cell.angle_gamma   90.00
#
_symmetry.space_group_name_H-M   'P 1'
#
loop_
_entity.id
_entity.type
_entity.pdbx_description
1 polymer ?
#
loop_
_entity_poly.entity_id
_entity_poly.type
_entity_poly.pdbx_seq_one_letter_code
_entity_poly.pdbx_strand_id
1 'polypeptide(L)'
;MDKRVPPSLTALGRRSLPSEIEIDGWRYVQRRVFKNDFFAITAMYEGEAGKVILKVGRQASFLFIPLGWVGRLLAAREQVALER
;
A
#
# COMPACT_ATOMS: atom_id res chain seq x y z
N MET A 1 16.95 18.20 5.63
CA MET A 1 15.57 18.74 5.64
C MET A 1 14.69 17.66 5.04
N ASP A 2 14.01 16.88 5.89
CA ASP A 2 13.18 15.75 5.46
C ASP A 2 12.01 16.30 4.62
N LYS A 3 12.05 16.08 3.29
CA LYS A 3 11.06 16.65 2.36
C LYS A 3 9.74 15.93 2.61
N ARG A 4 8.85 16.55 3.40
CA ARG A 4 7.47 16.08 3.56
C ARG A 4 6.79 16.04 2.20
N VAL A 5 6.53 14.84 1.69
CA VAL A 5 5.78 14.64 0.46
C VAL A 5 4.32 15.06 0.69
N PRO A 6 3.74 15.93 -0.14
CA PRO A 6 2.33 16.30 -0.04
C PRO A 6 1.44 15.05 -0.07
N PRO A 7 0.38 14.96 0.75
CA PRO A 7 -0.53 13.81 0.75
C PRO A 7 -1.11 13.52 -0.64
N SER A 8 -1.39 14.52 -1.46
CA SER A 8 -1.89 14.32 -2.83
C SER A 8 -0.94 13.50 -3.72
N LEU A 9 0.35 13.49 -3.39
CA LEU A 9 1.41 12.77 -4.08
C LEU A 9 1.73 11.40 -3.45
N THR A 10 0.99 10.97 -2.43
CA THR A 10 1.11 9.63 -1.85
C THR A 10 -0.05 8.73 -2.29
N ALA A 11 0.13 7.42 -2.19
CA ALA A 11 -0.81 6.43 -2.69
C ALA A 11 -2.14 6.47 -1.94
N LEU A 12 -2.08 6.73 -0.63
CA LEU A 12 -3.23 6.73 0.28
C LEU A 12 -3.70 8.13 0.70
N GLY A 13 -3.00 9.19 0.30
CA GLY A 13 -3.38 10.53 0.67
C GLY A 13 -3.11 10.79 2.15
N ARG A 14 -4.17 11.17 2.87
CA ARG A 14 -4.15 11.34 4.33
C ARG A 14 -4.42 10.04 5.09
N ARG A 15 -4.79 8.95 4.39
CA ARG A 15 -5.00 7.65 5.03
C ARG A 15 -3.64 6.99 5.29
N SER A 16 -3.57 6.22 6.36
CA SER A 16 -2.41 5.37 6.67
C SER A 16 -2.70 3.93 6.28
N LEU A 17 -1.65 3.11 6.26
CA LEU A 17 -1.84 1.67 6.33
C LEU A 17 -2.43 1.28 7.69
N PRO A 18 -3.16 0.15 7.76
CA PRO A 18 -3.59 -0.40 9.04
C PRO A 18 -2.35 -0.83 9.84
N SER A 19 -2.34 -0.58 11.16
CA SER A 19 -1.22 -0.98 12.03
C SER A 19 -1.08 -2.49 12.14
N GLU A 20 -2.17 -3.23 11.95
CA GLU A 20 -2.24 -4.69 12.02
C GLU A 20 -3.10 -5.22 10.87
N ILE A 21 -2.77 -6.42 10.39
CA ILE A 21 -3.55 -7.17 9.41
C ILE A 21 -3.67 -8.62 9.86
N GLU A 22 -4.70 -9.31 9.39
CA GLU A 22 -4.91 -10.73 9.62
C GLU A 22 -4.91 -11.48 8.28
N ILE A 23 -4.16 -12.57 8.21
CA ILE A 23 -4.07 -13.46 7.04
C ILE A 23 -4.09 -14.89 7.56
N ASP A 24 -5.03 -15.71 7.08
CA ASP A 24 -5.18 -17.13 7.47
C ASP A 24 -5.21 -17.36 9.00
N GLY A 25 -5.85 -16.45 9.74
CA GLY A 25 -5.96 -16.50 11.21
C GLY A 25 -4.69 -16.03 11.95
N TRP A 26 -3.62 -15.68 11.24
CA TRP A 26 -2.40 -15.13 11.81
C TRP A 26 -2.44 -13.60 11.79
N ARG A 27 -2.09 -13.00 12.93
CA ARG A 27 -1.99 -11.56 13.08
C ARG A 27 -0.58 -11.07 12.76
N TYR A 28 -0.48 -10.00 11.98
CA TYR A 28 0.78 -9.36 11.62
C TYR A 28 0.74 -7.87 11.93
N VAL A 29 1.82 -7.34 12.51
CA VAL A 29 1.96 -5.93 12.88
C VAL A 29 2.88 -5.23 11.90
N GLN A 30 2.52 -4.01 11.49
CA GLN A 30 3.34 -3.19 10.60
C GLN A 30 4.69 -2.88 11.25
N ARG A 31 5.79 -3.20 10.56
CA ARG A 31 7.15 -2.93 11.06
C ARG A 31 7.85 -1.81 10.31
N ARG A 32 7.71 -1.77 8.99
CA ARG A 32 8.45 -0.82 8.16
C ARG A 32 7.71 -0.49 6.88
N VAL A 33 7.64 0.80 6.55
CA VAL A 33 7.26 1.26 5.20
C VAL A 33 8.53 1.35 4.35
N PHE A 34 8.54 0.66 3.21
CA PHE A 34 9.65 0.74 2.24
C PHE A 34 9.47 1.90 1.28
N LYS A 35 8.22 2.14 0.85
CA LYS A 35 7.90 3.10 -0.20
C LYS A 35 6.52 3.66 0.03
N ASN A 36 6.35 4.96 -0.16
CA ASN A 36 5.04 5.62 -0.22
C ASN A 36 5.11 6.73 -1.28
N ASP A 37 4.78 6.39 -2.52
CA ASP A 37 4.83 7.32 -3.65
C ASP A 37 3.44 7.51 -4.26
N PHE A 38 3.37 8.12 -5.44
CA PHE A 38 2.11 8.42 -6.12
C PHE A 38 1.28 7.16 -6.45
N PHE A 39 1.93 6.03 -6.74
CA PHE A 39 1.28 4.83 -7.26
C PHE A 39 0.98 3.79 -6.20
N ALA A 40 1.87 3.59 -5.23
CA ALA A 40 1.70 2.56 -4.22
C ALA A 40 2.40 2.90 -2.90
N ILE A 41 1.87 2.30 -1.84
CA ILE A 41 2.57 2.17 -0.57
C ILE A 41 2.92 0.69 -0.36
N THR A 42 4.16 0.42 0.03
CA THR A 42 4.66 -0.93 0.31
C THR A 42 5.24 -0.97 1.71
N ALA A 43 4.80 -1.93 2.52
CA ALA A 43 5.27 -2.11 3.89
C ALA A 43 5.46 -3.58 4.24
N MET A 44 6.38 -3.83 5.17
CA MET A 44 6.56 -5.12 5.81
C MET A 44 5.73 -5.19 7.08
N TYR A 45 5.04 -6.31 7.23
CA TYR A 45 4.37 -6.72 8.45
C TYR A 45 5.03 -8.00 8.98
N GLU A 46 4.99 -8.19 10.30
CA GLU A 46 5.60 -9.32 10.98
C GLU A 46 4.65 -9.87 12.04
N GLY A 47 4.53 -11.19 12.09
CA GLY A 47 3.67 -11.94 12.99
C GLY A 47 4.28 -13.30 13.32
N GLU A 48 3.55 -14.13 14.05
CA GLU A 48 4.04 -15.45 14.49
C GLU A 48 4.35 -16.39 13.32
N ALA A 49 3.57 -16.33 12.24
CA ALA A 49 3.81 -17.09 11.01
C ALA A 49 4.88 -16.47 10.09
N GLY A 50 5.62 -15.45 10.55
CA GLY A 50 6.74 -14.85 9.84
C GLY A 50 6.46 -13.45 9.30
N LYS A 51 7.04 -13.14 8.13
CA LYS A 51 7.02 -11.78 7.53
C LYS A 51 6.22 -11.78 6.24
N VAL A 52 5.42 -10.74 6.05
CA VAL A 52 4.64 -10.52 4.83
C VAL A 52 4.86 -9.12 4.30
N ILE A 53 4.79 -8.97 2.98
CA ILE A 53 4.86 -7.67 2.31
C ILE A 53 3.47 -7.28 1.85
N LEU A 54 2.96 -6.17 2.38
CA LEU A 54 1.72 -5.57 1.93
C LEU A 54 2.03 -4.45 0.93
N LYS A 55 1.47 -4.56 -0.27
CA LYS A 55 1.52 -3.52 -1.30
C LYS A 55 0.10 -3.05 -1.60
N VAL A 56 -0.19 -1.78 -1.31
CA VAL A 56 -1.49 -1.18 -1.58
C VAL A 56 -1.33 -0.17 -2.71
N GLY A 57 -2.03 -0.42 -3.81
CA GLY A 57 -2.11 0.49 -4.94
C GLY A 57 -2.86 1.78 -4.61
N ARG A 58 -2.74 2.77 -5.49
CA ARG A 58 -3.32 4.11 -5.30
C ARG A 58 -4.81 4.08 -4.96
N GLN A 59 -5.17 4.81 -3.91
CA GLN A 59 -6.54 5.11 -3.50
C GLN A 59 -6.83 6.62 -3.44
N ALA A 60 -5.79 7.45 -3.33
CA ALA A 60 -5.93 8.90 -3.23
C ALA A 60 -6.45 9.54 -4.52
N SER A 61 -7.23 10.61 -4.38
CA SER A 61 -7.57 11.50 -5.49
C SER A 61 -6.43 12.49 -5.77
N PHE A 62 -6.31 12.97 -7.01
CA PHE A 62 -5.35 14.03 -7.39
C PHE A 62 -6.07 15.08 -8.23
N LEU A 63 -5.96 16.36 -7.85
CA LEU A 63 -6.64 17.47 -8.55
C LEU A 63 -8.13 17.18 -8.84
N PHE A 64 -8.86 16.70 -7.83
CA PHE A 64 -10.28 16.30 -7.93
C PHE A 64 -10.58 15.07 -8.79
N ILE A 65 -9.58 14.43 -9.39
CA ILE A 65 -9.74 13.20 -10.15
C ILE A 65 -9.65 11.99 -9.19
N PRO A 66 -10.70 11.15 -9.09
CA PRO A 66 -10.65 9.93 -8.30
C PRO A 66 -9.79 8.90 -9.05
N LEU A 67 -8.62 8.56 -8.51
CA LEU A 67 -7.65 7.67 -9.17
C LEU A 67 -7.61 6.27 -8.57
N GLY A 68 -8.61 5.87 -7.78
CA GLY A 68 -8.68 4.51 -7.22
C GLY A 68 -8.78 3.41 -8.28
N TRP A 69 -9.27 3.72 -9.48
CA TRP A 69 -9.29 2.81 -10.61
C TRP A 69 -7.89 2.51 -11.15
N VAL A 70 -6.94 3.45 -11.05
CA VAL A 70 -5.53 3.23 -11.41
C VAL A 70 -4.93 2.18 -10.48
N GLY A 71 -5.18 2.29 -9.18
CA GLY A 71 -4.74 1.30 -8.20
C GLY A 71 -5.29 -0.09 -8.49
N ARG A 72 -6.58 -0.20 -8.85
CA ARG A 72 -7.20 -1.49 -9.24
C ARG A 72 -6.62 -2.06 -10.52
N LEU A 73 -6.40 -1.24 -11.55
CA LEU A 73 -5.79 -1.68 -12.81
C LEU A 73 -4.37 -2.22 -12.59
N LEU A 74 -3.56 -1.53 -11.80
CA LEU A 74 -2.20 -1.98 -11.47
C LEU A 74 -2.23 -3.29 -10.67
N ALA A 75 -3.09 -3.40 -9.66
CA ALA A 75 -3.25 -4.62 -8.88
C ALA A 75 -3.65 -5.82 -9.75
N ALA A 76 -4.58 -5.64 -10.69
CA ALA A 76 -5.00 -6.70 -11.61
C ALA A 76 -3.85 -7.17 -12.51
N ARG A 77 -3.01 -6.25 -13.01
CA ARG A 77 -1.84 -6.61 -13.83
C ARG A 77 -0.79 -7.35 -13.01
N GLU A 78 -0.62 -6.98 -11.75
CA GLU A 78 0.30 -7.65 -10.83
C GLU A 78 -0.18 -9.06 -10.49
N GLN A 79 -1.48 -9.24 -10.27
CA GLN A 79 -2.07 -10.56 -10.08
C GLN A 79 -1.79 -11.47 -11.29
N VAL A 80 -2.06 -10.98 -12.52
CA VAL A 80 -1.76 -11.73 -13.75
C VAL A 80 -0.26 -12.05 -13.88
N ALA A 81 0.62 -11.20 -13.36
CA ALA A 81 2.07 -11.46 -13.37
C ALA A 81 2.51 -12.50 -12.33
N LEU A 82 1.78 -12.64 -11.21
CA LEU A 82 2.04 -13.63 -10.16
C LEU A 82 1.49 -15.02 -10.50
N GLU A 83 0.43 -15.09 -11.31
CA GLU A 83 -0.21 -16.33 -11.76
C GLU A 83 0.49 -16.98 -12.99
N ARG A 84 1.52 -16.31 -13.53
CA ARG A 84 2.36 -16.82 -14.63
C ARG A 84 3.57 -17.55 -14.09
#